data_AF-A0A1S3Y649-F1
#
_entry.id   AF-A0A1S3Y649-F1
#
_cell.length_a   1.000
_cell.length_b   1.000
_cell.length_c   1.000
_cell.angle_alpha   90.00
_cell.angle_beta   90.00
_cell.angle_gamma   90.00
#
_symmetry.space_group_name_H-M   'P 1'
#
loop_
_entity.id
_entity.type
_entity.pdbx_description
1 polymer ?
#
loop_
_entity_poly.entity_id
_entity_poly.type
_entity_poly.pdbx_seq_one_letter_code
_entity_poly.pdbx_strand_id
1 'polypeptide(L)'
;MDGDTVFVNRPPTTHKHSLQALSVYVHDDHTVKINPLICGPLSADFDGDCIHLFYPQSLAAKAEVVELFSVGKQLLSSHTGNFNLQLATDSLLSLKLMFSKYFFDREAAQQLAMFLQMALPDPALVDVRKSGTMWTALQILGTALPDGLDSCGETHTIGKSQFLGIEYNKDLLSSILNDVITSIYFMKGPNDVLKFFNSLQPLLMENLCTEGFSVSLRDFYTSKAVRDGIQERVQCMSKLLHHLRSSYNESVEVQLEHHLRNEKLPVIDFVHKSSGIGVLIDSKSESALNKVVQQIGFLGMQISDRGKFYSKTLVNDMARLFQKKYPSAGSNPSEEFGLVGS
;
A
#
# COMPACT_ATOMS: atom_id res chain seq x y z
N MET A 1 -7.82 -24.74 -24.73
CA MET A 1 -9.03 -25.19 -24.01
C MET A 1 -8.86 -24.86 -22.54
N ASP A 2 -9.93 -24.92 -21.76
CA ASP A 2 -9.82 -24.75 -20.32
C ASP A 2 -8.85 -25.77 -19.72
N GLY A 3 -8.02 -25.31 -18.80
CA GLY A 3 -6.99 -26.12 -18.15
C GLY A 3 -5.67 -26.19 -18.91
N ASP A 4 -5.59 -25.73 -20.16
CA ASP A 4 -4.31 -25.69 -20.88
C ASP A 4 -3.31 -24.77 -20.19
N THR A 5 -2.03 -25.18 -20.15
CA THR A 5 -0.96 -24.33 -19.61
C THR A 5 -0.40 -23.43 -20.69
N VAL A 6 -0.42 -22.13 -20.44
CA VAL A 6 0.24 -21.09 -21.23
C VAL A 6 1.24 -20.37 -20.35
N PHE A 7 2.20 -19.67 -20.95
CA PHE A 7 2.97 -18.69 -20.21
C PHE A 7 2.78 -17.29 -20.77
N VAL A 8 2.81 -16.33 -19.88
CA VAL A 8 2.56 -14.92 -20.17
C VAL A 8 3.80 -14.08 -19.95
N ASN A 9 3.89 -12.99 -20.70
CA ASN A 9 4.95 -12.01 -20.60
C ASN A 9 4.43 -10.59 -20.80
N ARG A 10 4.89 -9.63 -19.99
CA ARG A 10 4.68 -8.19 -20.23
C ARG A 10 6.01 -7.51 -20.60
N PRO A 11 6.20 -7.08 -21.86
CA PRO A 11 7.38 -6.32 -22.26
C PRO A 11 7.40 -4.89 -21.67
N PRO A 12 8.57 -4.30 -21.39
CA PRO A 12 9.91 -4.89 -21.51
C PRO A 12 10.24 -5.82 -20.33
N THR A 13 10.83 -6.99 -20.61
CA THR A 13 11.24 -7.94 -19.58
C THR A 13 12.59 -7.58 -18.98
N THR A 14 12.59 -7.10 -17.75
CA THR A 14 13.82 -6.79 -17.00
C THR A 14 14.22 -7.90 -16.03
N HIS A 15 13.28 -8.75 -15.63
CA HIS A 15 13.49 -9.78 -14.61
C HIS A 15 12.90 -11.12 -15.01
N LYS A 16 13.50 -12.22 -14.51
CA LYS A 16 13.05 -13.59 -14.81
C LYS A 16 11.60 -13.86 -14.42
N HIS A 17 11.11 -13.17 -13.39
CA HIS A 17 9.75 -13.34 -12.85
C HIS A 17 8.67 -12.67 -13.72
N SER A 18 9.08 -11.94 -14.76
CA SER A 18 8.14 -11.37 -15.76
C SER A 18 7.57 -12.46 -16.69
N LEU A 19 8.07 -13.69 -16.61
CA LEU A 19 7.56 -14.87 -17.31
C LEU A 19 6.87 -15.80 -16.32
N GLN A 20 5.55 -15.94 -16.43
CA GLN A 20 4.73 -16.75 -15.52
C GLN A 20 3.88 -17.74 -16.32
N ALA A 21 3.84 -19.00 -15.87
CA ALA A 21 2.90 -19.99 -16.38
C ALA A 21 1.58 -19.92 -15.65
N LEU A 22 0.48 -19.91 -16.41
CA LEU A 22 -0.89 -19.82 -15.94
C LEU A 22 -1.74 -20.89 -16.62
N SER A 23 -2.80 -21.33 -15.93
CA SER A 23 -3.82 -22.19 -16.53
C SER A 23 -4.85 -21.34 -17.24
N VAL A 24 -5.22 -21.73 -18.46
CA VAL A 24 -6.21 -21.02 -19.28
C VAL A 24 -7.61 -21.31 -18.77
N TYR A 25 -8.39 -20.25 -18.64
CA TYR A 25 -9.85 -20.29 -18.53
C TYR A 25 -10.42 -19.42 -19.66
N VAL A 26 -11.14 -20.04 -20.59
CA VAL A 26 -11.73 -19.38 -21.75
C VAL A 26 -13.02 -18.70 -21.32
N HIS A 27 -13.13 -17.41 -21.61
CA HIS A 27 -14.33 -16.61 -21.40
C HIS A 27 -14.64 -15.79 -22.65
N ASP A 28 -15.86 -15.25 -22.74
CA ASP A 28 -16.37 -14.62 -23.96
C ASP A 28 -15.86 -13.19 -24.20
N ASP A 29 -15.19 -12.56 -23.22
CA ASP A 29 -14.71 -11.18 -23.35
C ASP A 29 -13.40 -11.09 -24.16
N HIS A 30 -13.11 -9.89 -24.66
CA HIS A 30 -11.91 -9.60 -25.48
C HIS A 30 -10.69 -9.15 -24.67
N THR A 31 -10.61 -9.51 -23.39
CA THR A 31 -9.55 -9.06 -22.47
C THR A 31 -8.93 -10.23 -21.74
N VAL A 32 -7.62 -10.23 -21.52
CA VAL A 32 -6.99 -11.24 -20.67
C VAL A 32 -7.23 -10.90 -19.21
N LYS A 33 -7.80 -11.83 -18.44
CA LYS A 33 -8.01 -11.69 -17.00
C LYS A 33 -6.94 -12.45 -16.23
N ILE A 34 -6.25 -11.76 -15.33
CA ILE A 34 -5.26 -12.35 -14.42
C ILE A 34 -5.55 -11.89 -13.00
N ASN A 35 -5.11 -12.70 -12.01
CA ASN A 35 -5.26 -12.33 -10.61
C ASN A 35 -4.38 -11.12 -10.28
N PRO A 36 -4.88 -10.04 -9.64
CA PRO A 36 -4.08 -8.88 -9.23
C PRO A 36 -2.79 -9.21 -8.46
N LEU A 37 -2.72 -10.34 -7.74
CA LEU A 37 -1.51 -10.75 -7.02
C LEU A 37 -0.32 -11.06 -7.94
N ILE A 38 -0.58 -11.46 -9.20
CA ILE A 38 0.48 -11.75 -10.19
C ILE A 38 1.00 -10.48 -10.89
N CYS A 39 0.36 -9.33 -10.65
CA CYS A 39 0.74 -8.08 -11.31
C CYS A 39 2.09 -7.56 -10.86
N GLY A 40 2.50 -7.79 -9.61
CA GLY A 40 3.82 -7.38 -9.11
C GLY A 40 4.97 -7.94 -9.96
N PRO A 41 5.06 -9.28 -10.14
CA PRO A 41 6.07 -9.91 -11.00
C PRO A 41 6.05 -9.46 -12.47
N LEU A 42 4.86 -9.18 -13.01
CA LEU A 42 4.69 -8.69 -14.39
C LEU A 42 4.89 -7.16 -14.50
N SER A 43 4.98 -6.47 -13.37
CA SER A 43 4.97 -5.00 -13.26
C SER A 43 3.77 -4.36 -13.98
N ALA A 44 2.62 -5.04 -13.98
CA ALA A 44 1.39 -4.63 -14.66
C ALA A 44 0.47 -3.82 -13.73
N ASP A 45 -0.31 -2.88 -14.28
CA ASP A 45 -1.18 -1.98 -13.51
C ASP A 45 -2.58 -1.75 -14.15
N PHE A 46 -2.92 -2.50 -15.20
CA PHE A 46 -4.24 -2.52 -15.85
C PHE A 46 -4.70 -1.17 -16.45
N ASP A 47 -3.79 -0.24 -16.74
CA ASP A 47 -4.10 1.09 -17.31
C ASP A 47 -4.22 1.10 -18.85
N GLY A 48 -4.21 -0.08 -19.48
CA GLY A 48 -4.10 -0.26 -20.93
C GLY A 48 -3.02 -1.27 -21.36
N ASP A 49 -2.46 -1.99 -20.39
CA ASP A 49 -1.42 -2.98 -20.60
C ASP A 49 -1.71 -4.06 -21.65
N CYS A 50 -0.70 -4.34 -22.47
CA CYS A 50 -0.69 -5.46 -23.41
C CYS A 50 0.22 -6.58 -22.88
N ILE A 51 -0.30 -7.80 -22.83
CA ILE A 51 0.43 -9.00 -22.39
C ILE A 51 0.54 -9.97 -23.57
N HIS A 52 1.71 -10.57 -23.76
CA HIS A 52 1.94 -11.61 -24.74
C HIS A 52 1.68 -12.99 -24.13
N LEU A 53 0.88 -13.80 -24.83
CA LEU A 53 0.57 -15.19 -24.46
C LEU A 53 1.31 -16.13 -25.40
N PHE A 54 1.96 -17.13 -24.81
CA PHE A 54 2.69 -18.16 -25.54
C PHE A 54 2.15 -19.54 -25.18
N TYR A 55 1.81 -20.31 -26.22
CA TYR A 55 1.34 -21.69 -26.07
C TYR A 55 2.49 -22.67 -26.36
N PRO A 56 2.95 -23.46 -25.37
CA PRO A 56 3.96 -24.48 -25.60
C PRO A 56 3.38 -25.67 -26.40
N GLN A 57 3.89 -25.89 -27.61
CA GLN A 57 3.39 -26.95 -28.49
C GLN A 57 3.93 -28.35 -28.16
N SER A 58 5.22 -28.47 -27.82
CA SER A 58 5.86 -29.77 -27.53
C SER A 58 5.66 -30.18 -26.08
N LEU A 59 5.65 -31.50 -25.81
CA LEU A 59 5.57 -32.03 -24.44
C LEU A 59 6.77 -31.59 -23.59
N ALA A 60 7.96 -31.52 -24.18
CA ALA A 60 9.15 -31.03 -23.51
C ALA A 60 9.01 -29.56 -23.08
N ALA A 61 8.50 -28.70 -23.97
CA ALA A 61 8.24 -27.30 -23.64
C ALA A 61 7.13 -27.16 -22.58
N LYS A 62 6.08 -27.99 -22.64
CA LYS A 62 5.04 -28.02 -21.59
C LYS A 62 5.62 -28.39 -20.23
N ALA A 63 6.48 -29.40 -20.17
CA ALA A 63 7.15 -29.80 -18.93
C ALA A 63 8.06 -28.69 -18.39
N GLU A 64 8.82 -28.01 -19.26
CA GLU A 64 9.66 -26.87 -18.88
C GLU A 64 8.84 -25.72 -18.30
N VAL A 65 7.75 -25.34 -18.96
CA VAL A 65 6.84 -24.28 -18.49
C VAL A 65 6.24 -24.63 -17.13
N VAL A 66 5.79 -25.86 -16.93
CA VAL A 66 5.22 -26.30 -15.65
C VAL A 66 6.27 -26.35 -14.54
N GLU A 67 7.48 -26.84 -14.80
CA GLU A 67 8.50 -26.99 -13.76
C GLU A 67 9.27 -25.70 -13.45
N LEU A 68 9.44 -24.80 -14.42
CA LEU A 68 10.25 -23.59 -14.26
C LEU A 68 9.42 -22.30 -14.16
N PHE A 69 8.32 -22.19 -14.90
CA PHE A 69 7.55 -20.94 -15.02
C PHE A 69 6.30 -20.91 -14.15
N SER A 70 5.90 -22.03 -13.55
CA SER A 70 4.75 -22.05 -12.63
C SER A 70 4.91 -21.06 -11.48
N VAL A 71 3.81 -20.36 -11.17
CA VAL A 71 3.77 -19.37 -10.10
C VAL A 71 4.27 -19.94 -8.77
N GLY A 72 3.89 -21.18 -8.43
CA GLY A 72 4.34 -21.88 -7.21
C GLY A 72 5.86 -22.07 -7.14
N LYS A 73 6.53 -22.28 -8.29
CA LYS A 73 7.99 -22.45 -8.39
C LYS A 73 8.73 -21.12 -8.35
N GLN A 74 8.05 -20.02 -8.66
CA GLN A 74 8.60 -18.68 -8.71
C GLN A 74 8.14 -17.77 -7.56
N LEU A 75 7.52 -18.32 -6.51
CA LEU A 75 7.06 -17.55 -5.36
C LEU A 75 8.20 -16.76 -4.70
N LEU A 76 9.38 -17.34 -4.57
CA LEU A 76 10.55 -16.71 -3.97
C LEU A 76 11.41 -16.03 -5.04
N SER A 77 11.73 -14.76 -4.83
CA SER A 77 12.66 -14.03 -5.69
C SER A 77 14.09 -14.53 -5.47
N SER A 78 14.79 -14.91 -6.55
CA SER A 78 16.20 -15.28 -6.43
C SER A 78 17.14 -14.10 -6.21
N HIS A 79 16.67 -12.86 -6.46
CA HIS A 79 17.50 -11.67 -6.33
C HIS A 79 17.44 -11.09 -4.92
N THR A 80 16.23 -10.98 -4.37
CA THR A 80 15.98 -10.32 -3.08
C THR A 80 15.70 -11.29 -1.95
N GLY A 81 15.35 -12.55 -2.24
CA GLY A 81 14.86 -13.50 -1.25
C GLY A 81 13.45 -13.21 -0.75
N ASN A 82 12.78 -12.18 -1.28
CA ASN A 82 11.42 -11.81 -0.91
C ASN A 82 10.39 -12.58 -1.74
N PHE A 83 9.17 -12.69 -1.23
CA PHE A 83 8.05 -13.24 -1.98
C PHE A 83 7.60 -12.30 -3.09
N ASN A 84 7.43 -12.86 -4.28
CA ASN A 84 6.97 -12.19 -5.49
C ASN A 84 5.46 -11.93 -5.49
N LEU A 85 4.68 -12.82 -4.85
CA LEU A 85 3.25 -12.60 -4.59
C LEU A 85 3.09 -11.95 -3.22
N GLN A 86 2.41 -10.82 -3.18
CA GLN A 86 2.09 -10.11 -1.94
C GLN A 86 0.67 -9.54 -2.03
N LEU A 87 -0.02 -9.51 -0.89
CA LEU A 87 -1.30 -8.82 -0.77
C LEU A 87 -1.04 -7.31 -0.89
N ALA A 88 -1.63 -6.68 -1.89
CA ALA A 88 -1.48 -5.26 -2.15
C ALA A 88 -2.84 -4.55 -2.20
N THR A 89 -2.78 -3.21 -2.17
CA THR A 89 -3.90 -2.29 -2.40
C THR A 89 -5.15 -2.63 -1.57
N ASP A 90 -6.17 -3.18 -2.21
CA ASP A 90 -7.50 -3.41 -1.65
C ASP A 90 -7.50 -4.54 -0.64
N SER A 91 -6.69 -5.57 -0.85
CA SER A 91 -6.63 -6.71 0.05
C SER A 91 -6.01 -6.32 1.39
N LEU A 92 -4.95 -5.50 1.35
CA LEU A 92 -4.32 -4.96 2.56
C LEU A 92 -5.25 -3.96 3.26
N LEU A 93 -5.95 -3.11 2.50
CA LEU A 93 -6.96 -2.19 3.04
C LEU A 93 -8.06 -2.95 3.77
N SER A 94 -8.63 -3.98 3.13
CA SER A 94 -9.67 -4.82 3.72
C SER A 94 -9.19 -5.44 5.02
N LEU A 95 -7.96 -5.96 5.05
CA LEU A 95 -7.39 -6.52 6.27
C LEU A 95 -7.28 -5.45 7.37
N LYS A 96 -6.82 -4.24 7.05
CA LYS A 96 -6.79 -3.12 8.02
C LYS A 96 -8.18 -2.79 8.57
N LEU A 97 -9.21 -2.77 7.72
CA LEU A 97 -10.60 -2.54 8.14
C LEU A 97 -11.15 -3.69 8.99
N MET A 98 -10.86 -4.93 8.61
CA MET A 98 -11.27 -6.14 9.34
C MET A 98 -10.73 -6.13 10.77
N PHE A 99 -9.45 -5.75 10.96
CA PHE A 99 -8.86 -5.59 12.28
C PHE A 99 -9.39 -4.37 13.04
N SER A 100 -9.80 -3.30 12.36
CA SER A 100 -10.43 -2.14 13.00
C SER A 100 -11.82 -2.44 13.56
N LYS A 101 -12.61 -3.27 12.87
CA LYS A 101 -13.92 -3.73 13.34
C LYS A 101 -13.78 -4.82 14.40
N TYR A 102 -12.83 -5.72 14.20
CA TYR A 102 -12.42 -6.85 15.04
C TYR A 102 -13.49 -7.91 15.33
N PHE A 103 -14.74 -7.55 15.60
CA PHE A 103 -15.84 -8.46 15.87
C PHE A 103 -16.84 -8.52 14.73
N PHE A 104 -17.26 -9.74 14.39
CA PHE A 104 -18.23 -10.05 13.35
C PHE A 104 -19.40 -10.80 13.97
N ASP A 105 -20.61 -10.44 13.57
CA ASP A 105 -21.81 -11.18 13.91
C ASP A 105 -21.88 -12.49 13.11
N ARG A 106 -22.86 -13.33 13.45
CA ARG A 106 -23.03 -14.64 12.82
C ARG A 106 -23.20 -14.55 11.31
N GLU A 107 -24.01 -13.62 10.84
CA GLU A 107 -24.32 -13.47 9.42
C GLU A 107 -23.09 -13.06 8.62
N ALA A 108 -22.37 -12.02 9.07
CA ALA A 108 -21.14 -11.60 8.40
C ALA A 108 -20.04 -12.67 8.49
N ALA A 109 -19.87 -13.32 9.64
CA ALA A 109 -18.87 -14.39 9.78
C ALA A 109 -19.16 -15.57 8.83
N GLN A 110 -20.42 -16.00 8.74
CA GLN A 110 -20.83 -17.08 7.84
C GLN A 110 -20.67 -16.72 6.37
N GLN A 111 -20.98 -15.48 5.99
CA GLN A 111 -20.76 -14.98 4.63
C GLN A 111 -19.28 -15.04 4.25
N LEU A 112 -18.39 -14.54 5.12
CA LEU A 112 -16.94 -14.59 4.89
C LEU A 112 -16.42 -16.03 4.85
N ALA A 113 -16.99 -16.93 5.64
CA ALA A 113 -16.63 -18.33 5.68
C ALA A 113 -16.97 -19.12 4.41
N MET A 114 -17.83 -18.59 3.53
CA MET A 114 -18.14 -19.25 2.25
C MET A 114 -16.91 -19.40 1.34
N PHE A 115 -15.90 -18.56 1.51
CA PHE A 115 -14.65 -18.59 0.74
C PHE A 115 -13.56 -19.43 1.40
N LEU A 116 -13.84 -20.00 2.59
CA LEU A 116 -12.91 -20.75 3.40
C LEU A 116 -13.16 -22.25 3.25
N GLN A 117 -12.09 -23.03 3.30
CA GLN A 117 -12.17 -24.49 3.19
C GLN A 117 -12.62 -25.13 4.51
N MET A 118 -12.32 -24.47 5.63
CA MET A 118 -12.60 -24.97 6.98
C MET A 118 -13.89 -24.36 7.54
N ALA A 119 -14.57 -25.14 8.37
CA ALA A 119 -15.71 -24.65 9.15
C ALA A 119 -15.24 -23.60 10.17
N LEU A 120 -16.10 -22.62 10.43
CA LEU A 120 -15.85 -21.64 11.49
C LEU A 120 -15.72 -22.34 12.85
N PRO A 121 -14.75 -21.91 13.68
CA PRO A 121 -14.62 -22.39 15.04
C PRO A 121 -15.79 -21.90 15.91
N ASP A 122 -15.86 -22.37 17.15
CA ASP A 122 -16.82 -21.85 18.13
C ASP A 122 -16.66 -20.33 18.31
N PRO A 123 -17.78 -19.59 18.46
CA PRO A 123 -17.76 -18.14 18.59
C PRO A 123 -16.95 -17.72 19.83
N ALA A 124 -16.13 -16.67 19.68
CA ALA A 124 -15.36 -16.10 20.78
C ALA A 124 -16.25 -15.49 21.86
N LEU A 125 -17.39 -14.90 21.47
CA LEU A 125 -18.33 -14.28 22.39
C LEU A 125 -19.73 -14.83 22.14
N VAL A 126 -20.40 -15.19 23.23
CA VAL A 126 -21.80 -15.63 23.21
C VAL A 126 -22.57 -14.74 24.19
N ASP A 127 -23.39 -13.82 23.68
CA ASP A 127 -24.31 -13.05 24.51
C ASP A 127 -25.60 -13.85 24.72
N VAL A 128 -25.75 -14.39 25.92
CA VAL A 128 -26.91 -15.18 26.36
C VAL A 128 -28.20 -14.36 26.32
N ARG A 129 -28.14 -13.02 26.44
CA ARG A 129 -29.33 -12.16 26.53
C ARG A 129 -29.90 -11.75 25.18
N LYS A 130 -29.04 -11.66 24.15
CA LYS A 130 -29.42 -11.23 22.80
C LYS A 130 -29.33 -12.35 21.76
N SER A 131 -29.00 -13.57 22.18
CA SER A 131 -28.69 -14.69 21.27
C SER A 131 -27.66 -14.32 20.19
N GLY A 132 -26.75 -13.39 20.52
CA GLY A 132 -25.74 -12.89 19.61
C GLY A 132 -24.44 -13.65 19.80
N THR A 133 -24.09 -14.51 18.85
CA THR A 133 -22.76 -15.12 18.75
C THR A 133 -21.87 -14.23 17.89
N MET A 134 -20.67 -13.92 18.35
CA MET A 134 -19.69 -13.13 17.60
C MET A 134 -18.37 -13.88 17.44
N TRP A 135 -17.74 -13.66 16.29
CA TRP A 135 -16.41 -14.16 15.93
C TRP A 135 -15.42 -13.01 15.86
N THR A 136 -14.16 -13.29 16.18
CA THR A 136 -13.09 -12.31 15.99
C THR A 136 -12.51 -12.39 14.58
N ALA A 137 -11.92 -11.29 14.12
CA ALA A 137 -11.17 -11.25 12.86
C ALA A 137 -10.09 -12.34 12.80
N LEU A 138 -9.41 -12.58 13.93
CA LEU A 138 -8.38 -13.62 14.06
C LEU A 138 -8.94 -15.04 13.91
N GLN A 139 -10.12 -15.32 14.45
CA GLN A 139 -10.77 -16.62 14.27
C GLN A 139 -11.08 -16.87 12.79
N ILE A 140 -11.64 -15.87 12.12
CA ILE A 140 -12.00 -15.98 10.69
C ILE A 140 -10.72 -16.13 9.86
N LEU A 141 -9.72 -15.27 10.02
CA LEU A 141 -8.45 -15.35 9.29
C LEU A 141 -7.69 -16.65 9.59
N GLY A 142 -7.79 -17.17 10.81
CA GLY A 142 -7.17 -18.43 11.21
C GLY A 142 -7.66 -19.63 10.39
N THR A 143 -8.94 -19.63 9.98
CA THR A 143 -9.50 -20.71 9.14
C THR A 143 -8.96 -20.72 7.70
N ALA A 144 -8.28 -19.65 7.26
CA ALA A 144 -7.57 -19.65 5.98
C ALA A 144 -6.20 -20.34 6.07
N LEU A 145 -5.62 -20.48 7.28
CA LEU A 145 -4.31 -21.07 7.48
C LEU A 145 -4.32 -22.58 7.18
N PRO A 146 -3.21 -23.14 6.68
CA PRO A 146 -3.09 -24.58 6.46
C PRO A 146 -3.07 -25.36 7.77
N ASP A 147 -3.57 -26.60 7.75
CA ASP A 147 -3.68 -27.47 8.92
C ASP A 147 -2.34 -27.77 9.61
N GLY A 148 -2.31 -27.67 10.93
CA GLY A 148 -1.13 -27.92 11.77
C GLY A 148 0.01 -26.95 11.47
N LEU A 149 -0.29 -25.67 11.20
CA LEU A 149 0.71 -24.62 11.13
C LEU A 149 1.02 -24.13 12.54
N ASP A 150 2.29 -24.25 12.92
CA ASP A 150 2.84 -23.63 14.12
C ASP A 150 3.90 -22.62 13.67
N SER A 151 3.72 -21.35 14.04
CA SER A 151 4.69 -20.30 13.76
C SER A 151 4.81 -19.34 14.95
N CYS A 152 6.02 -18.87 15.20
CA CYS A 152 6.26 -17.86 16.23
C CYS A 152 7.14 -16.77 15.62
N GLY A 153 6.55 -15.60 15.43
CA GLY A 153 7.27 -14.37 15.08
C GLY A 153 7.40 -13.45 16.29
N GLU A 154 8.05 -12.31 16.11
CA GLU A 154 8.19 -11.29 17.15
C GLU A 154 6.84 -10.67 17.53
N THR A 155 5.94 -10.55 16.56
CA THR A 155 4.66 -9.82 16.65
C THR A 155 3.44 -10.74 16.57
N HIS A 156 3.62 -12.03 16.33
CA HIS A 156 2.53 -12.98 16.19
C HIS A 156 2.91 -14.38 16.67
N THR A 157 1.93 -15.12 17.19
CA THR A 157 2.06 -16.52 17.57
C THR A 157 0.89 -17.29 16.99
N ILE A 158 1.19 -18.33 16.20
CA ILE A 158 0.24 -19.26 15.62
C ILE A 158 0.52 -20.64 16.20
N GLY A 159 -0.49 -21.27 16.77
CA GLY A 159 -0.44 -22.64 17.23
C GLY A 159 -1.62 -23.43 16.70
N LYS A 160 -1.39 -24.62 16.15
CA LYS A 160 -2.40 -25.51 15.56
C LYS A 160 -3.33 -24.77 14.59
N SER A 161 -2.76 -23.95 13.72
CA SER A 161 -3.50 -23.15 12.72
C SER A 161 -4.46 -22.12 13.31
N GLN A 162 -4.21 -21.67 14.55
CA GLN A 162 -4.97 -20.62 15.20
C GLN A 162 -4.03 -19.51 15.67
N PHE A 163 -4.45 -18.26 15.47
CA PHE A 163 -3.74 -17.10 16.01
C PHE A 163 -3.95 -17.04 17.53
N LEU A 164 -2.88 -17.26 18.30
CA LEU A 164 -2.88 -17.22 19.77
C LEU A 164 -2.63 -15.81 20.30
N GLY A 165 -1.86 -15.00 19.57
CA GLY A 165 -1.59 -13.62 19.90
C GLY A 165 -1.05 -12.87 18.68
N ILE A 166 -1.52 -11.64 18.48
CA ILE A 166 -0.98 -10.71 17.49
C ILE A 166 -0.86 -9.33 18.14
N GLU A 167 0.33 -8.75 18.07
CA GLU A 167 0.51 -7.34 18.38
C GLU A 167 0.07 -6.51 17.17
N TYR A 168 -1.16 -5.99 17.25
CA TYR A 168 -1.75 -5.28 16.13
C TYR A 168 -1.21 -3.84 16.03
N ASN A 169 -0.57 -3.55 14.89
CA ASN A 169 -0.31 -2.20 14.41
C ASN A 169 -0.62 -2.14 12.91
N LYS A 170 -1.33 -1.09 12.47
CA LYS A 170 -1.73 -0.86 11.07
C LYS A 170 -0.56 -0.99 10.09
N ASP A 171 0.62 -0.56 10.51
CA ASP A 171 1.83 -0.53 9.67
C ASP A 171 2.65 -1.84 9.74
N LEU A 172 2.39 -2.69 10.74
CA LEU A 172 3.06 -3.99 10.86
C LEU A 172 2.32 -5.11 10.14
N LEU A 173 1.07 -4.88 9.74
CA LEU A 173 0.19 -5.89 9.17
C LEU A 173 0.76 -6.54 7.90
N SER A 174 1.35 -5.75 7.01
CA SER A 174 2.01 -6.30 5.80
C SER A 174 3.24 -7.14 6.16
N SER A 175 3.99 -6.77 7.20
CA SER A 175 5.14 -7.53 7.68
C SER A 175 4.70 -8.86 8.29
N ILE A 176 3.68 -8.82 9.16
CA ILE A 176 3.12 -10.01 9.80
C ILE A 176 2.63 -10.99 8.74
N LEU A 177 1.91 -10.52 7.71
CA LEU A 177 1.48 -11.37 6.60
C LEU A 177 2.66 -12.00 5.87
N ASN A 178 3.70 -11.23 5.57
CA ASN A 178 4.89 -11.75 4.90
C ASN A 178 5.60 -12.81 5.76
N ASP A 179 5.68 -12.63 7.07
CA ASP A 179 6.26 -13.61 7.99
C ASP A 179 5.43 -14.89 8.07
N VAL A 180 4.10 -14.77 8.07
CA VAL A 180 3.18 -15.92 8.02
C VAL A 180 3.32 -16.67 6.70
N ILE A 181 3.37 -15.95 5.56
CA ILE A 181 3.60 -16.56 4.24
C ILE A 181 4.95 -17.28 4.20
N THR A 182 5.98 -16.67 4.77
CA THR A 182 7.32 -17.28 4.91
C THR A 182 7.23 -18.58 5.70
N SER A 183 6.52 -18.57 6.82
CA SER A 183 6.32 -19.75 7.66
C SER A 183 5.58 -20.85 6.92
N ILE A 184 4.49 -20.53 6.20
CA ILE A 184 3.74 -21.51 5.40
C ILE A 184 4.63 -22.09 4.30
N TYR A 185 5.40 -21.25 3.61
CA TYR A 185 6.27 -21.69 2.53
C TYR A 185 7.30 -22.73 2.99
N PHE A 186 7.97 -22.48 4.11
CA PHE A 186 9.01 -23.39 4.61
C PHE A 186 8.45 -24.63 5.32
N MET A 187 7.29 -24.52 6.00
CA MET A 187 6.74 -25.64 6.78
C MET A 187 5.81 -26.56 5.98
N LYS A 188 5.07 -26.01 5.01
CA LYS A 188 4.04 -26.75 4.24
C LYS A 188 4.38 -26.82 2.75
N GLY A 189 5.02 -25.78 2.22
CA GLY A 189 5.47 -25.72 0.83
C GLY A 189 4.69 -24.71 -0.01
N PRO A 190 5.10 -24.53 -1.29
CA PRO A 190 4.58 -23.48 -2.16
C PRO A 190 3.09 -23.65 -2.52
N ASN A 191 2.61 -24.89 -2.63
CA ASN A 191 1.22 -25.16 -3.00
C ASN A 191 0.24 -24.69 -1.93
N ASP A 192 0.59 -24.82 -0.65
CA ASP A 192 -0.27 -24.36 0.44
C ASP A 192 -0.24 -22.83 0.59
N VAL A 193 0.85 -22.17 0.20
CA VAL A 193 0.88 -20.70 0.05
C VAL A 193 -0.13 -20.25 -1.01
N LEU A 194 -0.20 -20.93 -2.16
CA LEU A 194 -1.17 -20.60 -3.21
C LEU A 194 -2.61 -20.85 -2.75
N LYS A 195 -2.89 -21.96 -2.04
CA LYS A 195 -4.21 -22.21 -1.45
C LYS A 195 -4.58 -21.14 -0.43
N PHE A 196 -3.62 -20.71 0.38
CA PHE A 196 -3.80 -19.63 1.35
C PHE A 196 -4.21 -18.33 0.64
N PHE A 197 -3.49 -17.90 -0.40
CA PHE A 197 -3.87 -16.72 -1.18
C PHE A 197 -5.25 -16.87 -1.86
N ASN A 198 -5.53 -18.04 -2.44
CA ASN A 198 -6.80 -18.30 -3.11
C ASN A 198 -8.01 -18.29 -2.16
N SER A 199 -7.81 -18.55 -0.86
CA SER A 199 -8.87 -18.47 0.14
C SER A 199 -8.95 -17.07 0.77
N LEU A 200 -7.79 -16.47 1.05
CA LEU A 200 -7.69 -15.20 1.75
C LEU A 200 -8.11 -14.02 0.86
N GLN A 201 -7.70 -13.98 -0.41
CA GLN A 201 -8.00 -12.84 -1.27
C GLN A 201 -9.51 -12.66 -1.50
N PRO A 202 -10.30 -13.68 -1.90
CA PRO A 202 -11.75 -13.52 -2.05
C PRO A 202 -12.45 -13.12 -0.75
N LEU A 203 -12.03 -13.72 0.39
CA LEU A 203 -12.55 -13.34 1.71
C LEU A 203 -12.35 -11.85 1.99
N LEU A 204 -11.14 -11.35 1.74
CA LEU A 204 -10.83 -9.93 1.94
C LEU A 204 -11.61 -9.04 0.97
N MET A 205 -11.82 -9.46 -0.28
CA MET A 205 -12.64 -8.70 -1.22
C MET A 205 -14.10 -8.64 -0.78
N GLU A 206 -14.67 -9.74 -0.30
CA GLU A 206 -16.05 -9.77 0.21
C GLU A 206 -16.22 -8.85 1.43
N ASN A 207 -15.25 -8.87 2.35
CA ASN A 207 -15.24 -7.97 3.50
C ASN A 207 -15.21 -6.49 3.05
N LEU A 208 -14.39 -6.17 2.05
CA LEU A 208 -14.30 -4.82 1.52
C LEU A 208 -15.58 -4.38 0.79
N CYS A 209 -16.20 -5.30 0.04
CA CYS A 209 -17.47 -5.06 -0.63
C CYS A 209 -18.62 -4.80 0.37
N THR A 210 -18.60 -5.50 1.51
CA THR A 210 -19.62 -5.35 2.56
C THR A 210 -19.46 -4.06 3.35
N GLU A 211 -18.25 -3.75 3.79
CA GLU A 211 -17.98 -2.54 4.57
C GLU A 211 -18.02 -1.28 3.70
N GLY A 212 -17.52 -1.39 2.46
CA GLY A 212 -17.30 -0.26 1.57
C GLY A 212 -16.14 0.62 2.06
N PHE A 213 -15.44 1.25 1.11
CA PHE A 213 -14.43 2.24 1.43
C PHE A 213 -14.40 3.32 0.35
N SER A 214 -14.29 4.58 0.78
CA SER A 214 -14.21 5.72 -0.13
C SER A 214 -13.35 6.81 0.48
N VAL A 215 -12.68 7.56 -0.39
CA VAL A 215 -11.93 8.76 -0.03
C VAL A 215 -12.53 9.92 -0.82
N SER A 216 -12.70 11.04 -0.14
CA SER A 216 -13.31 12.25 -0.67
C SER A 216 -12.40 13.46 -0.49
N LEU A 217 -12.77 14.59 -1.09
CA LEU A 217 -12.05 15.86 -0.85
C LEU A 217 -12.04 16.28 0.63
N ARG A 218 -12.98 15.79 1.45
CA ARG A 218 -13.01 16.08 2.89
C ARG A 218 -11.82 15.46 3.63
N ASP A 219 -11.32 14.33 3.14
CA ASP A 219 -10.17 13.62 3.71
C ASP A 219 -8.86 14.40 3.53
N PHE A 220 -8.85 15.38 2.64
CA PHE A 220 -7.75 16.33 2.42
C PHE A 220 -7.99 17.68 3.11
N TYR A 221 -9.19 17.92 3.67
CA TYR A 221 -9.55 19.21 4.22
C TYR A 221 -9.21 19.27 5.70
N THR A 222 -8.09 19.93 6.03
CA THR A 222 -7.65 20.16 7.42
C THR A 222 -8.43 21.28 8.11
N SER A 223 -8.39 21.27 9.45
CA SER A 223 -9.03 22.32 10.25
C SER A 223 -8.41 23.69 9.99
N LYS A 224 -9.24 24.73 10.10
CA LYS A 224 -8.78 26.11 9.88
C LYS A 224 -7.62 26.49 10.83
N ALA A 225 -7.67 26.04 12.08
CA ALA A 225 -6.59 26.28 13.05
C ALA A 225 -5.24 25.69 12.61
N VAL A 226 -5.24 24.51 11.98
CA VAL A 226 -4.00 23.91 11.45
C VAL A 226 -3.46 24.72 10.28
N ARG A 227 -4.34 25.15 9.35
CA ARG A 227 -3.93 25.98 8.21
C ARG A 227 -3.41 27.36 8.62
N ASP A 228 -4.13 28.05 9.51
CA ASP A 228 -3.72 29.35 10.01
C ASP A 228 -2.36 29.24 10.72
N GLY A 229 -2.16 28.17 11.51
CA GLY A 229 -0.87 27.89 12.15
C GLY A 229 0.27 27.57 11.15
N ILE A 230 -0.01 26.85 10.06
CA ILE A 230 0.98 26.62 8.98
C ILE A 230 1.32 27.95 8.29
N GLN A 231 0.32 28.80 8.02
CA GLN A 231 0.54 30.08 7.35
C GLN A 231 1.40 31.04 8.20
N GLU A 232 1.17 31.11 9.51
CA GLU A 232 1.99 31.89 10.44
C GLU A 232 3.45 31.41 10.46
N ARG A 233 3.67 30.09 10.47
CA ARG A 233 5.02 29.52 10.49
C ARG A 233 5.74 29.65 9.15
N VAL A 234 5.03 29.52 8.03
CA VAL A 234 5.52 29.83 6.68
C VAL A 234 6.01 31.29 6.57
N GLN A 235 5.28 32.24 7.15
CA GLN A 235 5.72 33.64 7.19
C GLN A 235 7.01 33.82 7.99
N CYS A 236 7.17 33.11 9.11
CA CYS A 236 8.42 33.12 9.88
C CYS A 236 9.60 32.58 9.04
N MET A 237 9.38 31.47 8.33
CA MET A 237 10.38 30.84 7.46
C MET A 237 10.78 31.71 6.27
N SER A 238 9.88 32.57 5.76
CA SER A 238 10.20 33.49 4.66
C SER A 238 11.38 34.41 4.96
N LYS A 239 11.53 34.84 6.23
CA LYS A 239 12.66 35.67 6.68
C LYS A 239 13.97 34.88 6.65
N LEU A 240 13.95 33.64 7.12
CA LEU A 240 15.11 32.74 7.10
C LEU A 240 15.53 32.41 5.66
N LEU A 241 14.57 32.17 4.77
CA LEU A 241 14.81 31.96 3.34
C LEU A 241 15.47 33.16 2.67
N HIS A 242 14.98 34.37 2.96
CA HIS A 242 15.60 35.60 2.46
C HIS A 242 17.06 35.70 2.92
N HIS A 243 17.34 35.44 4.20
CA HIS A 243 18.70 35.43 4.73
C HIS A 243 19.59 34.41 4.04
N LEU A 244 19.14 33.16 3.91
CA LEU A 244 19.88 32.08 3.24
C LEU A 244 20.20 32.43 1.78
N ARG A 245 19.25 33.00 1.04
CA ARG A 245 19.45 33.45 -0.36
C ARG A 245 20.38 34.66 -0.48
N SER A 246 20.40 35.53 0.53
CA SER A 246 21.24 36.74 0.55
C SER A 246 22.69 36.42 0.95
N SER A 247 22.86 35.52 1.92
CA SER A 247 24.12 35.06 2.48
C SER A 247 23.99 33.58 2.79
N TYR A 248 24.61 32.74 1.97
CA TYR A 248 24.58 31.30 2.19
C TYR A 248 25.23 30.96 3.53
N ASN A 249 24.50 30.23 4.37
CA ASN A 249 24.97 29.76 5.67
C ASN A 249 24.36 28.38 5.92
N GLU A 250 25.22 27.37 6.03
CA GLU A 250 24.82 25.97 6.25
C GLU A 250 23.98 25.80 7.53
N SER A 251 24.27 26.57 8.58
CA SER A 251 23.50 26.51 9.82
C SER A 251 22.03 26.96 9.65
N VAL A 252 21.79 27.94 8.77
CA VAL A 252 20.44 28.44 8.46
C VAL A 252 19.69 27.46 7.57
N GLU A 253 20.41 26.75 6.68
CA GLU A 253 19.84 25.70 5.84
C GLU A 253 19.32 24.51 6.67
N VAL A 254 20.15 24.00 7.59
CA VAL A 254 19.74 22.92 8.51
C VAL A 254 18.56 23.35 9.39
N GLN A 255 18.56 24.59 9.88
CA GLN A 255 17.43 25.13 10.63
C GLN A 255 16.15 25.20 9.78
N LEU A 256 16.27 25.63 8.52
CA LEU A 256 15.14 25.67 7.60
C LEU A 256 14.58 24.28 7.32
N GLU A 257 15.43 23.29 7.06
CA GLU A 257 15.00 21.89 6.87
C GLU A 257 14.28 21.33 8.10
N HIS A 258 14.79 21.64 9.29
CA HIS A 258 14.16 21.24 10.54
C HIS A 258 12.77 21.87 10.70
N HIS A 259 12.63 23.16 10.42
CA HIS A 259 11.33 23.83 10.42
C HIS A 259 10.39 23.24 9.36
N LEU A 260 10.86 22.98 8.14
CA LEU A 260 10.08 22.33 7.08
C LEU A 260 9.56 20.96 7.50
N ARG A 261 10.35 20.16 8.22
CA ARG A 261 9.90 18.86 8.75
C ARG A 261 8.83 19.03 9.83
N ASN A 262 9.02 19.99 10.74
CA ASN A 262 8.07 20.25 11.82
C ASN A 262 6.72 20.74 11.31
N GLU A 263 6.68 21.52 10.22
CA GLU A 263 5.43 21.97 9.59
C GLU A 263 4.57 20.83 9.05
N LYS A 264 5.19 19.70 8.69
CA LYS A 264 4.46 18.54 8.18
C LYS A 264 3.75 17.78 9.31
N LEU A 265 4.25 17.84 10.55
CA LEU A 265 3.76 17.03 11.67
C LEU A 265 2.26 17.20 11.95
N PRO A 266 1.68 18.42 12.00
CA PRO A 266 0.25 18.58 12.23
C PRO A 266 -0.62 17.96 11.13
N VAL A 267 -0.15 18.02 9.87
CA VAL A 267 -0.84 17.43 8.73
C VAL A 267 -0.74 15.90 8.76
N ILE A 268 0.44 15.39 9.11
CA ILE A 268 0.67 13.96 9.31
C ILE A 268 -0.23 13.43 10.42
N ASP A 269 -0.32 14.12 11.55
CA ASP A 269 -1.19 13.74 12.66
C ASP A 269 -2.67 13.72 12.27
N PHE A 270 -3.11 14.70 11.48
CA PHE A 270 -4.47 14.73 10.94
C PHE A 270 -4.74 13.52 10.04
N VAL A 271 -3.82 13.21 9.12
CA VAL A 271 -3.91 12.07 8.21
C VAL A 271 -4.03 10.75 8.99
N HIS A 272 -3.20 10.54 10.01
CA HIS A 272 -3.20 9.31 10.79
C HIS A 272 -4.45 9.10 11.64
N LYS A 273 -4.99 10.18 12.23
CA LYS A 273 -6.05 10.09 13.24
C LYS A 273 -7.46 10.26 12.67
N SER A 274 -7.61 11.07 11.63
CA SER A 274 -8.92 11.63 11.24
C SER A 274 -9.30 11.41 9.78
N SER A 275 -8.36 11.07 8.91
CA SER A 275 -8.60 10.94 7.48
C SER A 275 -8.71 9.47 7.07
N GLY A 276 -9.65 9.14 6.17
CA GLY A 276 -9.71 7.82 5.56
C GLY A 276 -8.40 7.45 4.84
N ILE A 277 -7.68 8.46 4.34
CA ILE A 277 -6.40 8.27 3.64
C ILE A 277 -5.31 7.69 4.54
N GLY A 278 -5.38 7.92 5.86
CA GLY A 278 -4.46 7.34 6.83
C GLY A 278 -4.54 5.82 6.92
N VAL A 279 -5.65 5.21 6.48
CA VAL A 279 -5.78 3.75 6.39
C VAL A 279 -5.06 3.21 5.15
N LEU A 280 -5.06 3.98 4.05
CA LEU A 280 -4.40 3.60 2.80
C LEU A 280 -2.87 3.73 2.87
N ILE A 281 -2.38 4.79 3.52
CA ILE A 281 -0.95 5.09 3.58
C ILE A 281 -0.26 4.20 4.62
N ASP A 282 0.97 3.80 4.32
CA ASP A 282 1.90 3.26 5.32
C ASP A 282 2.59 4.42 6.03
N SER A 283 2.42 4.52 7.36
CA SER A 283 3.01 5.59 8.17
C SER A 283 4.54 5.64 8.09
N LYS A 284 5.18 4.50 7.75
CA LYS A 284 6.64 4.41 7.64
C LYS A 284 7.16 4.96 6.32
N SER A 285 6.30 5.11 5.31
CA SER A 285 6.68 5.61 3.99
C SER A 285 6.69 7.14 3.97
N GLU A 286 7.84 7.73 4.26
CA GLU A 286 8.03 9.20 4.24
C GLU A 286 7.66 9.79 2.87
N SER A 287 7.95 9.06 1.78
CA SER A 287 7.61 9.50 0.42
C SER A 287 6.10 9.56 0.16
N ALA A 288 5.34 8.59 0.66
CA ALA A 288 3.89 8.56 0.53
C ALA A 288 3.23 9.65 1.39
N LEU A 289 3.68 9.81 2.65
CA LEU A 289 3.22 10.88 3.53
C LEU A 289 3.51 12.26 2.94
N ASN A 290 4.71 12.46 2.38
CA ASN A 290 5.06 13.73 1.75
C ASN A 290 4.11 14.08 0.59
N LYS A 291 3.72 13.12 -0.25
CA LYS A 291 2.76 13.37 -1.34
C LYS A 291 1.41 13.86 -0.81
N VAL A 292 0.91 13.28 0.27
CA VAL A 292 -0.38 13.67 0.85
C VAL A 292 -0.29 15.02 1.56
N VAL A 293 0.80 15.28 2.29
CA VAL A 293 1.05 16.60 2.89
C VAL A 293 1.11 17.69 1.81
N GLN A 294 1.74 17.41 0.67
CA GLN A 294 1.77 18.32 -0.48
C GLN A 294 0.39 18.61 -1.06
N GLN A 295 -0.50 17.63 -1.09
CA GLN A 295 -1.87 17.79 -1.58
C GLN A 295 -2.77 18.56 -0.60
N ILE A 296 -2.57 18.40 0.72
CA ILE A 296 -3.38 19.05 1.75
C ILE A 296 -3.06 20.56 1.88
N GLY A 297 -1.85 20.98 1.52
CA GLY A 297 -1.53 22.41 1.48
C GLY A 297 -0.06 22.78 1.67
N PHE A 298 0.86 21.84 1.86
CA PHE A 298 2.27 22.20 2.02
C PHE A 298 3.13 21.59 0.92
N LEU A 299 3.25 22.28 -0.21
CA LEU A 299 4.09 21.84 -1.33
C LEU A 299 5.59 21.84 -0.98
N GLY A 300 5.98 22.72 -0.06
CA GLY A 300 7.36 22.89 0.39
C GLY A 300 8.20 23.76 -0.55
N MET A 301 9.52 23.58 -0.47
CA MET A 301 10.48 24.33 -1.26
C MET A 301 10.61 23.75 -2.67
N GLN A 302 10.35 24.56 -3.70
CA GLN A 302 10.29 24.14 -5.11
C GLN A 302 11.48 24.61 -5.95
N ILE A 303 12.15 25.69 -5.55
CA ILE A 303 13.27 26.28 -6.28
C ILE A 303 14.60 25.68 -5.77
N SER A 304 14.68 24.35 -5.79
CA SER A 304 15.90 23.60 -5.48
C SER A 304 15.97 22.30 -6.29
N ASP A 305 17.14 21.99 -6.84
CA ASP A 305 17.41 20.70 -7.49
C ASP A 305 18.45 19.92 -6.67
N ARG A 306 18.15 18.65 -6.33
CA ARG A 306 19.00 17.77 -5.52
C ARG A 306 19.55 18.42 -4.23
N GLY A 307 18.73 19.24 -3.56
CA GLY A 307 19.10 19.94 -2.33
C GLY A 307 19.95 21.20 -2.54
N LYS A 308 20.10 21.70 -3.77
CA LYS A 308 20.79 22.97 -4.05
C LYS A 308 19.83 24.00 -4.61
N PHE A 309 19.91 25.24 -4.11
CA PHE A 309 19.17 26.36 -4.66
C PHE A 309 19.58 26.65 -6.11
N TYR A 310 18.59 26.98 -6.95
CA TYR A 310 18.89 27.56 -8.26
C TYR A 310 19.64 28.88 -8.11
N SER A 311 20.38 29.27 -9.15
CA SER A 311 21.20 30.48 -9.12
C SER A 311 20.36 31.72 -8.82
N LYS A 312 20.92 32.63 -8.02
CA LYS A 312 20.26 33.89 -7.63
C LYS A 312 19.82 34.71 -8.85
N THR A 313 20.58 34.68 -9.94
CA THR A 313 20.24 35.35 -11.20
C THR A 313 18.98 34.78 -11.83
N LEU A 314 18.88 33.45 -11.96
CA LEU A 314 17.71 32.78 -12.54
C LEU A 314 16.45 33.11 -11.73
N VAL A 315 16.52 33.07 -10.41
CA VAL A 315 15.34 33.35 -9.58
C VAL A 315 14.91 34.82 -9.65
N ASN A 316 15.88 35.75 -9.66
CA ASN A 316 15.58 37.18 -9.82
C ASN A 316 14.95 37.49 -11.18
N ASP A 317 15.41 36.83 -12.24
CA ASP A 317 14.83 37.00 -13.58
C ASP A 317 13.40 36.46 -13.63
N MET A 318 13.13 35.31 -13.00
CA MET A 318 11.77 34.76 -12.86
C MET A 318 10.85 35.66 -12.05
N ALA A 319 11.32 36.20 -10.92
CA ALA A 319 10.55 37.13 -10.09
C ALA A 319 10.21 38.42 -10.84
N ARG A 320 11.16 39.00 -11.60
CA ARG A 320 10.92 40.17 -12.45
C ARG A 320 9.91 39.87 -13.56
N LEU A 321 9.99 38.70 -14.18
CA LEU A 321 9.07 38.28 -15.24
C LEU A 321 7.64 38.09 -14.69
N PHE A 322 7.52 37.53 -13.48
CA PHE A 322 6.26 37.42 -12.76
C PHE A 322 5.65 38.79 -12.42
N GLN A 323 6.42 39.68 -11.79
CA GLN A 323 5.97 41.03 -11.44
C GLN A 323 5.56 41.85 -12.68
N LYS A 324 6.26 41.67 -13.81
CA LYS A 324 5.90 42.30 -15.09
C LYS A 324 4.56 41.78 -15.64
N LYS A 325 4.25 40.50 -15.43
CA LYS A 325 3.03 39.85 -15.93
C LYS A 325 1.83 40.04 -15.00
N TYR A 326 2.07 40.17 -13.69
CA TYR A 326 1.04 40.27 -12.64
C TYR A 326 1.35 41.40 -11.65
N PRO A 327 1.20 42.68 -12.05
CA PRO A 327 1.56 43.83 -11.22
C PRO A 327 0.66 44.05 -9.98
N SER A 328 -0.46 43.34 -9.87
CA SER A 328 -1.45 43.47 -8.78
C SER A 328 -1.39 42.35 -7.73
N ALA A 329 -0.54 41.34 -7.90
CA ALA A 329 -0.31 40.33 -6.86
C ALA A 329 0.61 40.94 -5.80
N GLY A 330 0.14 41.07 -4.56
CA GLY A 330 0.97 41.53 -3.45
C GLY A 330 2.24 40.68 -3.35
N SER A 331 3.40 41.31 -3.12
CA SER A 331 4.68 40.59 -3.02
C SER A 331 4.65 39.70 -1.77
N ASN A 332 4.30 38.43 -1.92
CA ASN A 332 4.56 37.44 -0.88
C ASN A 332 6.05 37.07 -0.99
N PRO A 333 6.91 37.51 -0.06
CA PRO A 333 8.35 37.26 -0.17
C PRO A 333 8.67 35.75 -0.19
N SER A 334 7.85 34.92 0.47
CA SER A 334 8.00 33.46 0.46
C SER A 334 7.92 32.83 -0.94
N GLU A 335 7.02 33.32 -1.80
CA GLU A 335 6.80 32.78 -3.15
C GLU A 335 7.96 33.17 -4.09
N GLU A 336 8.48 34.39 -3.96
CA GLU A 336 9.70 34.83 -4.67
C GLU A 336 10.93 33.97 -4.29
N PHE A 337 10.93 33.44 -3.07
CA PHE A 337 11.97 32.53 -2.57
C PHE A 337 11.66 31.04 -2.76
N GLY A 338 10.61 30.71 -3.52
CA GLY A 338 10.32 29.34 -3.96
C GLY A 338 9.64 28.46 -2.93
N LEU A 339 9.05 29.06 -1.89
CA LEU A 339 8.23 28.36 -0.91
C LEU A 339 6.76 28.55 -1.29
N VAL A 340 6.08 27.46 -1.61
CA VAL A 340 4.65 27.47 -1.94
C VAL A 340 3.87 27.02 -0.71
N GLY A 341 3.12 27.96 -0.12
CA GLY A 341 2.15 27.71 0.94
C GLY A 341 0.76 27.37 0.41
N SER A 342 -0.14 26.95 1.30
CA SER A 342 -1.54 26.56 1.01
C SER A 342 -2.44 27.72 0.65
#